data_AF-A0A817GXW6-F1
#
_entry.id   AF-A0A817GXW6-F1
#
_cell.length_a   1.000
_cell.length_b   1.000
_cell.length_c   1.000
_cell.angle_alpha   90.00
_cell.angle_beta   90.00
_cell.angle_gamma   90.00
#
_symmetry.space_group_name_H-M   'P 1'
#
loop_
_entity.id
_entity.type
_entity.pdbx_description
1 polymer ?
#
loop_
_entity_poly.entity_id
_entity_poly.type
_entity_poly.pdbx_seq_one_letter_code
_entity_poly.pdbx_strand_id
1 'polypeptide(L)'
;MNFEFRSKPGRKKTRRDDDKCLVCGGKSIGLNFGVPSCSPCKVFFRRNAVKLGTYEFRCRSDGDCQITNDTRRQCNCCRLAKCFRVGMDRKAIRSDDQRLERIRLIEFNRQKRTEKKHGDKTTLQIIHKQKLTQHNESLMHFQTYSSSMSSNDYAILTNIFHAYERTCKLFTYKEHLSMPVNETLTLPKFMNASANIYMGLIYYLKSIPEFNSLPVNAKRSLIKSNLNQIVRVHSTYIMKTVTPDLDKDSPVFLHVFPEDLYIDIRANAIALSPFVYDPILIRLFIIVLMLSTHMNIRYERNLIENNDENSTRNILTVQNFYVELLWRYICSRCSSYQKSVQLLSSFITNTLYSQTVEVKIDKFIRTALPNQNQQLEPIMKSMWTPEKENYY
;
A
#
# COMPACT_ATOMS: atom_id res chain seq x y z
N MET A 1 23.74 -35.39 -32.10
CA MET A 1 24.55 -34.41 -32.85
C MET A 1 24.18 -33.02 -32.37
N ASN A 2 25.18 -32.29 -31.87
CA ASN A 2 25.07 -30.94 -31.32
C ASN A 2 24.66 -29.93 -32.40
N PHE A 3 23.73 -29.03 -32.07
CA PHE A 3 23.60 -27.77 -32.80
C PHE A 3 23.94 -26.62 -31.86
N GLU A 4 25.17 -26.11 -32.02
CA GLU A 4 25.72 -24.95 -31.34
C GLU A 4 24.95 -23.67 -31.72
N PHE A 5 24.46 -22.93 -30.72
CA PHE A 5 24.03 -21.55 -30.88
C PHE A 5 25.25 -20.63 -30.92
N ARG A 6 25.71 -20.26 -32.12
CA ARG A 6 26.66 -19.16 -32.32
C ARG A 6 25.94 -17.81 -32.19
N SER A 7 26.26 -17.07 -31.13
CA SER A 7 25.88 -15.68 -30.91
C SER A 7 26.55 -14.75 -31.95
N LYS A 8 25.73 -14.02 -32.73
CA LYS A 8 26.22 -12.99 -33.66
C LYS A 8 26.52 -11.67 -32.93
N PRO A 9 27.60 -10.95 -33.30
CA PRO A 9 28.02 -9.73 -32.62
C PRO A 9 27.13 -8.52 -32.95
N GLY A 10 27.04 -7.59 -31.99
CA GLY A 10 26.15 -6.45 -32.01
C GLY A 10 26.26 -5.55 -33.24
N ARG A 11 25.13 -5.38 -33.95
CA ARG A 11 24.95 -4.27 -34.91
C ARG A 11 24.60 -3.00 -34.15
N LYS A 12 25.53 -2.05 -34.08
CA LYS A 12 25.23 -0.63 -33.83
C LYS A 12 24.30 -0.15 -34.96
N LYS A 13 22.99 -0.02 -34.71
CA LYS A 13 22.07 0.63 -35.65
C LYS A 13 22.51 2.10 -35.80
N THR A 14 22.83 2.47 -37.04
CA THR A 14 23.11 3.83 -37.50
C THR A 14 21.94 4.74 -37.13
N ARG A 15 22.25 5.92 -36.57
CA ARG A 15 21.26 6.95 -36.22
C ARG A 15 20.62 7.45 -37.51
N ARG A 16 19.29 7.35 -37.62
CA ARG A 16 18.52 8.09 -38.63
C ARG A 16 18.21 9.45 -38.03
N ASP A 17 18.60 10.53 -38.70
CA ASP A 17 18.40 11.92 -38.26
C ASP A 17 16.92 12.38 -38.29
N ASP A 18 15.99 11.49 -38.63
CA ASP A 18 14.56 11.77 -38.82
C ASP A 18 13.62 11.07 -37.83
N ASP A 19 14.11 10.54 -36.71
CA ASP A 19 13.21 9.94 -35.73
C ASP A 19 12.30 11.03 -35.09
N LYS A 20 10.98 10.87 -35.23
CA LYS A 20 9.99 11.68 -34.51
C LYS A 20 9.78 11.12 -33.10
N CYS A 21 9.47 11.99 -32.15
CA CYS A 21 9.11 11.59 -30.78
C CYS A 21 7.79 10.82 -30.80
N LEU A 22 7.78 9.56 -30.37
CA LEU A 22 6.56 8.74 -30.41
C LEU A 22 5.46 9.24 -29.45
N VAL A 23 5.81 10.07 -28.46
CA VAL A 23 4.82 10.67 -27.54
C VAL A 23 4.08 11.85 -28.17
N CYS A 24 4.79 12.79 -28.82
CA CYS A 24 4.19 14.07 -29.22
C CYS A 24 4.48 14.48 -30.67
N GLY A 25 5.21 13.67 -31.44
CA GLY A 25 5.54 13.96 -32.85
C GLY A 25 6.66 14.97 -33.10
N GLY A 26 7.13 15.72 -32.09
CA GLY A 26 8.26 16.65 -32.25
C GLY A 26 9.61 15.95 -32.49
N LYS A 27 10.66 16.70 -32.83
CA LYS A 27 12.00 16.16 -33.15
C LYS A 27 12.58 15.30 -32.00
N SER A 28 12.88 14.03 -32.28
CA SER A 28 13.53 13.14 -31.30
C SER A 28 14.99 13.54 -31.12
N ILE A 29 15.51 13.32 -29.91
CA ILE A 29 16.94 13.45 -29.62
C ILE A 29 17.61 12.08 -29.44
N GLY A 30 16.89 11.00 -29.80
CA GLY A 30 17.30 9.61 -29.65
C GLY A 30 16.43 8.83 -28.66
N LEU A 31 16.91 7.63 -28.30
CA LEU A 31 16.23 6.74 -27.36
C LEU A 31 16.39 7.27 -25.92
N ASN A 32 15.28 7.58 -25.27
CA ASN A 32 15.25 7.83 -23.84
C ASN A 32 14.20 6.92 -23.21
N PHE A 33 14.60 6.22 -22.14
CA PHE A 33 13.74 5.25 -21.45
C PHE A 33 13.17 4.17 -22.39
N GLY A 34 13.97 3.74 -23.39
CA GLY A 34 13.58 2.71 -24.35
C GLY A 34 12.89 3.21 -25.63
N VAL A 35 12.52 4.50 -25.71
CA VAL A 35 11.68 5.02 -26.81
C VAL A 35 12.27 6.28 -27.47
N PRO A 36 12.20 6.43 -28.81
CA PRO A 36 12.53 7.67 -29.49
C PRO A 36 11.69 8.84 -28.95
N SER A 37 12.35 9.83 -28.36
CA SER A 37 11.66 10.91 -27.67
C SER A 37 12.40 12.24 -27.73
N CYS A 38 11.62 13.33 -27.72
CA CYS A 38 12.16 14.69 -27.64
C CYS A 38 12.58 15.04 -26.21
N SER A 39 13.46 16.03 -26.06
CA SER A 39 13.94 16.52 -24.75
C SER A 39 12.80 16.83 -23.75
N PRO A 40 11.72 17.52 -24.15
CA PRO A 40 10.60 17.79 -23.25
C PRO A 40 9.89 16.54 -22.73
N CYS A 41 9.65 15.53 -23.57
CA CYS A 41 8.98 14.29 -23.15
C CYS A 41 9.88 13.41 -22.29
N LYS A 42 11.20 13.41 -22.55
CA LYS A 42 12.20 12.79 -21.67
C LYS A 42 12.14 13.37 -20.25
N VAL A 43 12.26 14.70 -20.12
CA VAL A 43 12.27 15.35 -18.80
C VAL A 43 10.93 15.18 -18.11
N PHE A 44 9.83 15.31 -18.85
CA PHE A 44 8.48 15.10 -18.35
C PHE A 44 8.30 13.68 -17.78
N PHE A 45 8.69 12.65 -18.53
CA PHE A 45 8.57 11.26 -18.09
C PHE A 45 9.41 11.01 -16.83
N ARG A 46 10.68 11.45 -16.81
CA ARG A 46 11.54 11.33 -15.63
C ARG A 46 10.94 11.93 -14.36
N ARG A 47 10.25 13.08 -14.47
CA ARG A 47 9.65 13.77 -13.31
C ARG A 47 8.34 13.14 -12.84
N ASN A 48 7.62 12.46 -13.73
CA ASN A 48 6.22 12.09 -13.47
C ASN A 48 5.93 10.59 -13.56
N ALA A 49 6.88 9.74 -13.97
CA ALA A 49 6.68 8.29 -14.12
C ALA A 49 6.19 7.57 -12.85
N VAL A 50 6.44 8.13 -11.67
CA VAL A 50 5.98 7.59 -10.38
C VAL A 50 4.61 8.10 -9.93
N LYS A 51 4.05 9.07 -10.67
CA LYS A 51 2.82 9.80 -10.34
C LYS A 51 1.60 9.30 -11.13
N LEU A 52 1.75 8.27 -11.98
CA LEU A 52 0.60 7.71 -12.69
C LEU A 52 -0.39 7.12 -11.67
N GLY A 53 -1.66 7.55 -11.73
CA GLY A 53 -2.71 7.10 -10.81
C GLY A 53 -2.83 7.92 -9.52
N THR A 54 -2.03 8.99 -9.33
CA THR A 54 -2.24 9.93 -8.22
C THR A 54 -3.28 10.99 -8.58
N TYR A 55 -3.89 11.63 -7.58
CA TYR A 55 -4.92 12.67 -7.78
C TYR A 55 -4.40 13.88 -8.59
N GLU A 56 -3.10 14.18 -8.51
CA GLU A 56 -2.40 15.22 -9.28
C GLU A 56 -2.38 14.96 -10.80
N PHE A 57 -2.65 13.72 -11.21
CA PHE A 57 -2.58 13.24 -12.59
C PHE A 57 -3.94 12.78 -13.12
N ARG A 58 -5.02 13.53 -12.83
CA ARG A 58 -6.35 13.34 -13.44
C ARG A 58 -6.51 14.14 -14.74
N CYS A 59 -7.22 13.55 -15.71
CA CYS A 59 -7.65 14.26 -16.91
C CYS A 59 -8.84 15.18 -16.58
N ARG A 60 -8.91 16.36 -17.19
CA ARG A 60 -10.05 17.30 -17.06
C ARG A 60 -11.14 17.07 -18.14
N SER A 61 -10.93 16.07 -18.99
CA SER A 61 -11.81 15.64 -20.08
C SER A 61 -11.92 14.11 -19.99
N ASP A 62 -12.25 13.40 -21.08
CA ASP A 62 -12.54 11.96 -21.06
C ASP A 62 -11.33 11.01 -21.09
N GLY A 63 -10.14 11.51 -20.71
CA GLY A 63 -8.93 10.68 -20.65
C GLY A 63 -8.30 10.31 -22.00
N ASP A 64 -8.75 10.92 -23.10
CA ASP A 64 -8.23 10.67 -24.46
C ASP A 64 -7.73 11.93 -25.18
N CYS A 65 -7.09 12.85 -24.44
CA CYS A 65 -6.56 14.08 -25.04
C CYS A 65 -5.49 13.75 -26.11
N GLN A 66 -5.65 14.34 -27.30
CA GLN A 66 -4.66 14.26 -28.36
C GLN A 66 -3.35 14.96 -27.95
N ILE A 67 -2.25 14.21 -27.96
CA ILE A 67 -0.92 14.70 -27.57
C ILE A 67 -0.05 14.92 -28.81
N THR A 68 0.12 16.19 -29.18
CA THR A 68 0.99 16.69 -30.26
C THR A 68 2.11 17.58 -29.69
N ASN A 69 2.99 18.11 -30.54
CA ASN A 69 4.09 18.96 -30.10
C ASN A 69 3.58 20.23 -29.40
N ASP A 70 2.41 20.71 -29.82
CA ASP A 70 1.77 21.94 -29.35
C ASP A 70 0.82 21.67 -28.18
N THR A 71 0.04 20.58 -28.22
CA THR A 71 -0.98 20.28 -27.21
C THR A 71 -0.47 19.51 -25.99
N ARG A 72 0.77 18.97 -26.02
CA ARG A 72 1.35 18.17 -24.92
C ARG A 72 1.44 18.88 -23.55
N ARG A 73 1.14 20.17 -23.45
CA ARG A 73 1.10 20.89 -22.15
C ARG A 73 -0.31 20.96 -21.55
N GLN A 74 -1.35 20.66 -22.34
CA GLN A 74 -2.75 20.83 -21.95
C GLN A 74 -3.22 19.73 -20.98
N CYS A 75 -2.70 18.50 -21.11
CA CYS A 75 -3.07 17.40 -20.21
C CYS A 75 -1.87 16.55 -19.80
N ASN A 76 -1.42 16.70 -18.56
CA ASN A 76 -0.33 15.91 -17.99
C ASN A 76 -0.72 14.44 -17.84
N CYS A 77 -1.98 14.14 -17.46
CA CYS A 77 -2.52 12.78 -17.36
C CYS A 77 -2.37 12.00 -18.67
N CYS A 78 -2.99 12.47 -19.75
CA CYS A 78 -2.97 11.80 -21.05
C CYS A 78 -1.56 11.75 -21.65
N ARG A 79 -0.73 12.78 -21.42
CA ARG A 79 0.67 12.76 -21.85
C ARG A 79 1.47 11.66 -21.16
N LEU A 80 1.31 11.50 -19.84
CA LEU A 80 2.02 10.45 -19.09
C LEU A 80 1.51 9.07 -19.47
N ALA A 81 0.19 8.90 -19.61
CA ALA A 81 -0.41 7.66 -20.11
C ALA A 81 0.14 7.30 -21.50
N LYS A 82 0.27 8.29 -22.41
CA LYS A 82 0.86 8.08 -23.74
C LYS A 82 2.35 7.71 -23.66
N CYS A 83 3.14 8.31 -22.76
CA CYS A 83 4.54 7.89 -22.54
C CYS A 83 4.66 6.40 -22.23
N PHE A 84 3.82 5.87 -21.34
CA PHE A 84 3.79 4.44 -21.04
C PHE A 84 3.29 3.61 -22.21
N ARG A 85 2.23 4.06 -22.90
CA ARG A 85 1.65 3.38 -24.06
C ARG A 85 2.64 3.17 -25.20
N VAL A 86 3.55 4.13 -25.42
CA VAL A 86 4.62 4.02 -26.43
C VAL A 86 5.84 3.23 -25.94
N GLY A 87 5.81 2.70 -24.71
CA GLY A 87 6.83 1.81 -24.17
C GLY A 87 7.94 2.49 -23.35
N MET A 88 7.74 3.72 -22.84
CA MET A 88 8.75 4.30 -21.94
C MET A 88 8.81 3.52 -20.63
N ASP A 89 9.99 3.01 -20.31
CA ASP A 89 10.19 2.20 -19.11
C ASP A 89 10.63 3.05 -17.91
N ARG A 90 9.81 3.06 -16.86
CA ARG A 90 10.15 3.74 -15.60
C ARG A 90 11.35 3.12 -14.91
N LYS A 91 11.64 1.82 -15.10
CA LYS A 91 12.82 1.15 -14.52
C LYS A 91 14.13 1.70 -15.09
N ALA A 92 14.08 2.32 -16.28
CA ALA A 92 15.22 3.02 -16.85
C ALA A 92 15.48 4.41 -16.21
N ILE A 93 14.62 4.87 -15.29
CA ILE A 93 14.86 6.04 -14.45
C ILE A 93 15.72 5.60 -13.27
N ARG A 94 16.97 6.09 -13.24
CA ARG A 94 17.89 5.82 -12.12
C ARG A 94 17.35 6.44 -10.84
N SER A 95 17.38 5.70 -9.73
CA SER A 95 17.01 6.19 -8.41
C SER A 95 17.97 7.28 -7.92
N ASP A 96 17.50 8.14 -7.02
CA ASP A 96 18.34 9.17 -6.40
C ASP A 96 19.54 8.56 -5.66
N ASP A 97 19.39 7.35 -5.11
CA ASP A 97 20.46 6.58 -4.48
C ASP A 97 21.57 6.22 -5.48
N GLN A 98 21.24 5.78 -6.69
CA GLN A 98 22.23 5.51 -7.75
C GLN A 98 22.92 6.79 -8.25
N ARG A 99 22.24 7.93 -8.16
CA ARG A 99 22.81 9.24 -8.49
C ARG A 99 23.80 9.68 -7.40
N LEU A 100 23.40 9.57 -6.13
CA LEU A 100 24.23 9.90 -4.96
C LEU A 100 25.46 8.99 -4.90
N GLU A 101 25.30 7.69 -5.17
CA GLU A 101 26.42 6.75 -5.20
C GLU A 101 27.42 7.10 -6.31
N ARG A 102 26.93 7.53 -7.48
CA ARG A 102 27.82 7.99 -8.55
C ARG A 102 28.51 9.32 -8.22
N ILE A 103 27.82 10.24 -7.56
CA ILE A 103 28.41 11.51 -7.08
C ILE A 103 29.51 11.19 -6.06
N ARG A 104 29.22 10.34 -5.07
CA ARG A 104 30.21 9.84 -4.11
C ARG A 104 31.37 9.13 -4.79
N LEU A 105 31.11 8.30 -5.81
CA LEU A 105 32.17 7.62 -6.56
C LEU A 105 33.02 8.61 -7.38
N ILE A 106 32.42 9.68 -7.91
CA ILE A 106 33.14 10.75 -8.62
C ILE A 106 33.98 11.58 -7.64
N GLU A 107 33.45 11.90 -6.46
CA GLU A 107 34.15 12.61 -5.37
C GLU A 107 35.29 11.76 -4.80
N PHE A 108 35.05 10.48 -4.54
CA PHE A 108 36.05 9.51 -4.10
C PHE A 108 37.16 9.32 -5.14
N ASN A 109 36.82 9.25 -6.42
CA ASN A 109 37.82 9.18 -7.50
C ASN A 109 38.58 10.50 -7.69
N ARG A 110 37.99 11.65 -7.34
CA ARG A 110 38.70 12.94 -7.27
C ARG A 110 39.66 12.98 -6.08
N GLN A 111 39.24 12.52 -4.90
CA GLN A 111 40.09 12.40 -3.70
C GLN A 111 41.27 11.44 -3.92
N LYS A 112 41.04 10.28 -4.54
CA LYS A 112 42.12 9.37 -4.94
C LYS A 112 43.12 9.95 -5.93
N ARG A 113 42.68 10.89 -6.79
CA ARG A 113 43.56 11.59 -7.74
C ARG A 113 44.38 12.69 -7.06
N THR A 114 43.86 13.30 -5.99
CA THR A 114 44.63 14.23 -5.15
C THR A 114 45.59 13.51 -4.21
N GLU A 115 45.21 12.35 -3.68
CA GLU A 115 46.07 11.50 -2.82
C GLU A 115 47.22 10.85 -3.61
N LYS A 116 47.01 10.47 -4.88
CA LYS A 116 48.09 9.96 -5.76
C LYS A 116 49.19 10.99 -6.10
N LYS A 117 49.01 12.28 -5.77
CA LYS A 117 50.03 13.33 -5.97
C LYS A 117 50.96 13.53 -4.76
N HIS A 118 50.69 12.90 -3.62
CA HIS A 118 51.58 12.86 -2.47
C HIS A 118 51.70 11.41 -2.03
N GLY A 119 52.65 10.69 -2.63
CA GLY A 119 52.94 9.33 -2.21
C GLY A 119 53.61 9.35 -0.85
N ASP A 120 53.16 8.49 0.06
CA ASP A 120 54.06 7.46 0.55
C ASP A 120 53.34 6.20 1.04
N LYS A 121 54.05 5.07 0.89
CA LYS A 121 53.58 3.72 1.23
C LYS A 121 53.72 3.47 2.73
N THR A 122 52.67 2.99 3.40
CA THR A 122 52.84 2.01 4.50
C THR A 122 51.53 1.31 4.89
N THR A 123 51.52 -0.01 4.71
CA THR A 123 51.07 -1.07 5.64
C THR A 123 49.80 -0.89 6.50
N LEU A 124 48.70 -0.34 5.97
CA LEU A 124 47.38 -0.40 6.63
C LEU A 124 46.22 -0.89 5.72
N GLN A 125 46.51 -1.28 4.48
CA GLN A 125 45.47 -1.59 3.48
C GLN A 125 45.01 -3.07 3.39
N ILE A 126 45.55 -3.97 4.22
CA ILE A 126 45.20 -5.41 4.13
C ILE A 126 44.12 -5.79 5.17
N ILE A 127 44.14 -5.22 6.38
CA ILE A 127 43.21 -5.61 7.46
C ILE A 127 41.82 -4.96 7.29
N HIS A 128 41.74 -3.77 6.71
CA HIS A 128 40.46 -3.09 6.49
C HIS A 128 39.69 -3.63 5.28
N LYS A 129 40.36 -4.37 4.38
CA LYS A 129 39.76 -4.90 3.15
C LYS A 129 39.03 -6.23 3.37
N GLN A 130 39.36 -7.00 4.40
CA GLN A 130 38.72 -8.29 4.70
C GLN A 130 37.43 -8.19 5.52
N LYS A 131 37.27 -7.17 6.38
CA LYS A 131 36.02 -6.97 7.15
C LYS A 131 34.91 -6.25 6.38
N LEU A 132 35.24 -5.53 5.30
CA LEU A 132 34.27 -4.79 4.47
C LEU A 132 33.80 -5.55 3.23
N THR A 133 34.48 -6.61 2.78
CA THR A 133 34.00 -7.43 1.65
C THR A 133 33.04 -8.52 2.08
N GLN A 134 33.26 -9.17 3.23
CA GLN A 134 32.36 -10.23 3.71
C GLN A 134 30.98 -9.71 4.16
N HIS A 135 30.88 -8.47 4.63
CA HIS A 135 29.59 -7.87 5.00
C HIS A 135 28.85 -7.25 3.80
N ASN A 136 29.58 -6.79 2.77
CA ASN A 136 28.98 -6.21 1.56
C ASN A 136 28.60 -7.25 0.50
N GLU A 137 29.24 -8.41 0.45
CA GLU A 137 28.80 -9.49 -0.45
C GLU A 137 27.44 -10.04 0.00
N SER A 138 27.21 -10.24 1.30
CA SER A 138 25.89 -10.63 1.83
C SER A 138 24.82 -9.54 1.63
N LEU A 139 25.17 -8.25 1.75
CA LEU A 139 24.23 -7.15 1.51
C LEU A 139 23.91 -6.95 0.01
N MET A 140 24.89 -7.07 -0.87
CA MET A 140 24.67 -6.98 -2.32
C MET A 140 23.95 -8.20 -2.88
N HIS A 141 24.19 -9.41 -2.34
CA HIS A 141 23.44 -10.59 -2.76
C HIS A 141 21.97 -10.51 -2.34
N PHE A 142 21.69 -9.94 -1.16
CA PHE A 142 20.31 -9.71 -0.69
C PHE A 142 19.60 -8.54 -1.40
N GLN A 143 20.35 -7.55 -1.92
CA GLN A 143 19.76 -6.50 -2.78
C GLN A 143 19.46 -6.99 -4.20
N THR A 144 20.13 -8.05 -4.66
CA THR A 144 19.98 -8.59 -6.02
C THR A 144 18.86 -9.63 -6.11
N TYR A 145 18.51 -10.29 -5.01
CA TYR A 145 17.31 -11.14 -4.92
C TYR A 145 16.16 -10.33 -4.30
N SER A 146 15.06 -10.16 -5.05
CA SER A 146 13.71 -9.79 -4.57
C SER A 146 13.31 -8.31 -4.33
N SER A 147 13.72 -7.34 -5.16
CA SER A 147 13.19 -5.95 -5.03
C SER A 147 12.69 -5.30 -6.33
N SER A 148 12.42 -6.10 -7.36
CA SER A 148 11.66 -5.66 -8.54
C SER A 148 10.32 -6.37 -8.50
N MET A 149 9.23 -5.65 -8.23
CA MET A 149 7.88 -6.18 -8.42
C MET A 149 7.76 -6.82 -9.81
N SER A 150 7.30 -8.05 -9.82
CA SER A 150 7.05 -8.82 -11.03
C SER A 150 5.78 -8.33 -11.74
N SER A 151 5.61 -8.70 -13.01
CA SER A 151 4.35 -8.44 -13.73
C SER A 151 3.15 -9.11 -13.03
N ASN A 152 3.38 -10.27 -12.40
CA ASN A 152 2.36 -10.96 -11.62
C ASN A 152 1.97 -10.19 -10.35
N ASP A 153 2.95 -9.63 -9.64
CA ASP A 153 2.66 -8.80 -8.47
C ASP A 153 1.77 -7.61 -8.85
N TYR A 154 2.08 -6.92 -9.96
CA TYR A 154 1.23 -5.81 -10.43
C TYR A 154 -0.19 -6.27 -10.78
N ALA A 155 -0.35 -7.43 -11.41
CA ALA A 155 -1.67 -7.98 -11.70
C ALA A 155 -2.46 -8.24 -10.40
N ILE A 156 -1.84 -8.83 -9.38
CA ILE A 156 -2.45 -9.05 -8.07
C ILE A 156 -2.84 -7.72 -7.42
N LEU A 157 -1.94 -6.73 -7.40
CA LEU A 157 -2.21 -5.41 -6.84
C LEU A 157 -3.36 -4.69 -7.56
N THR A 158 -3.42 -4.79 -8.89
CA THR A 158 -4.52 -4.25 -9.69
C THR A 158 -5.85 -4.95 -9.37
N ASN A 159 -5.84 -6.27 -9.21
CA ASN A 159 -7.03 -7.02 -8.82
C ASN A 159 -7.52 -6.63 -7.43
N ILE A 160 -6.61 -6.52 -6.46
CA ILE A 160 -6.88 -6.03 -5.10
C ILE A 160 -7.48 -4.62 -5.14
N PHE A 161 -6.89 -3.73 -5.95
CA PHE A 161 -7.37 -2.37 -6.13
C PHE A 161 -8.82 -2.38 -6.63
N HIS A 162 -9.12 -3.09 -7.71
CA HIS A 162 -10.46 -3.11 -8.30
C HIS A 162 -11.49 -3.86 -7.47
N ALA A 163 -11.10 -4.91 -6.75
CA ALA A 163 -11.98 -5.60 -5.81
C ALA A 163 -12.49 -4.61 -4.75
N TYR A 164 -11.59 -3.84 -4.15
CA TYR A 164 -11.94 -2.83 -3.16
C TYR A 164 -12.83 -1.71 -3.72
N GLU A 165 -12.55 -1.21 -4.93
CA GLU A 165 -13.38 -0.16 -5.56
C GLU A 165 -14.82 -0.64 -5.80
N ARG A 166 -15.00 -1.90 -6.21
CA ARG A 166 -16.34 -2.47 -6.47
C ARG A 166 -17.13 -2.75 -5.20
N THR A 167 -16.45 -3.05 -4.10
CA THR A 167 -17.09 -3.39 -2.82
C THR A 167 -17.10 -2.18 -1.89
N CYS A 168 -16.02 -1.95 -1.13
CA CYS A 168 -15.95 -0.98 -0.05
C CYS A 168 -16.43 0.41 -0.46
N LYS A 169 -15.93 0.96 -1.57
CA LYS A 169 -16.24 2.35 -1.97
C LYS A 169 -17.73 2.58 -2.28
N LEU A 170 -18.39 1.59 -2.88
CA LEU A 170 -19.82 1.67 -3.19
C LEU A 170 -20.67 1.72 -1.91
N PHE A 171 -20.33 0.89 -0.92
CA PHE A 171 -21.05 0.84 0.35
C PHE A 171 -20.79 2.08 1.21
N THR A 172 -19.55 2.58 1.23
CA THR A 172 -19.17 3.81 1.93
C THR A 172 -19.93 5.04 1.42
N TYR A 173 -20.12 5.18 0.10
CA TYR A 173 -20.90 6.30 -0.45
C TYR A 173 -22.36 6.28 0.02
N LYS A 174 -22.97 5.10 0.13
CA LYS A 174 -24.35 4.95 0.63
C LYS A 174 -24.46 5.30 2.11
N GLU A 175 -23.48 4.92 2.91
CA GLU A 175 -23.43 5.23 4.34
C GLU A 175 -23.36 6.74 4.62
N HIS A 176 -22.51 7.45 3.90
CA HIS A 176 -22.36 8.91 4.07
C HIS A 176 -23.63 9.69 3.81
N LEU A 177 -24.43 9.24 2.85
CA LEU A 177 -25.74 9.83 2.59
C LEU A 177 -26.78 9.50 3.68
N SER A 178 -26.56 8.44 4.44
CA SER A 178 -27.56 7.88 5.36
C SER A 178 -27.32 8.27 6.83
N MET A 179 -26.16 8.83 7.18
CA MET A 179 -25.83 9.13 8.58
C MET A 179 -26.41 10.49 9.01
N PRO A 180 -27.20 10.55 10.10
CA PRO A 180 -27.68 11.82 10.63
C PRO A 180 -26.56 12.52 11.39
N VAL A 181 -25.96 13.55 10.80
CA VAL A 181 -24.85 14.34 11.38
C VAL A 181 -25.42 15.48 12.24
N ASN A 182 -26.19 15.16 13.28
CA ASN A 182 -26.84 16.13 14.17
C ASN A 182 -27.08 15.56 15.58
N GLU A 183 -27.70 16.36 16.45
CA GLU A 183 -28.00 15.99 17.86
C GLU A 183 -28.88 14.75 18.03
N THR A 184 -29.52 14.26 16.96
CA THR A 184 -30.34 13.03 17.00
C THR A 184 -29.54 11.75 16.83
N LEU A 185 -28.22 11.85 16.61
CA LEU A 185 -27.33 10.70 16.44
C LEU A 185 -27.12 9.98 17.78
N THR A 186 -27.73 8.81 17.91
CA THR A 186 -27.54 7.90 19.04
C THR A 186 -26.52 6.82 18.69
N LEU A 187 -25.98 6.13 19.70
CA LEU A 187 -25.06 5.00 19.49
C LEU A 187 -25.64 3.92 18.53
N PRO A 188 -26.90 3.46 18.65
CA PRO A 188 -27.47 2.50 17.72
C PRO A 188 -27.56 3.02 16.29
N LYS A 189 -27.93 4.29 16.09
CA LYS A 189 -27.97 4.91 14.77
C LYS A 189 -26.58 5.01 14.15
N PHE A 190 -25.57 5.39 14.94
CA PHE A 190 -24.17 5.42 14.51
C PHE A 190 -23.67 4.03 14.11
N MET A 191 -23.96 3.01 14.93
CA MET A 191 -23.58 1.62 14.63
C MET A 191 -24.26 1.11 13.36
N ASN A 192 -25.57 1.33 13.21
CA ASN A 192 -26.31 0.91 12.01
C ASN A 192 -25.83 1.64 10.76
N ALA A 193 -25.51 2.93 10.85
CA ALA A 193 -24.89 3.65 9.73
C ALA A 193 -23.58 2.97 9.29
N SER A 194 -22.78 2.51 10.27
CA SER A 194 -21.52 1.80 10.04
C SER A 194 -21.69 0.39 9.41
N ALA A 195 -22.89 -0.19 9.40
CA ALA A 195 -23.11 -1.57 8.95
C ALA A 195 -22.68 -1.83 7.51
N ASN A 196 -22.82 -0.83 6.65
CA ASN A 196 -22.39 -0.90 5.26
C ASN A 196 -20.86 -0.99 5.11
N ILE A 197 -20.06 -0.40 6.01
CA ILE A 197 -18.60 -0.57 6.03
C ILE A 197 -18.26 -2.04 6.25
N TYR A 198 -18.87 -2.66 7.26
CA TYR A 198 -18.64 -4.06 7.61
C TYR A 198 -18.99 -4.97 6.44
N MET A 199 -20.15 -4.76 5.81
CA MET A 199 -20.56 -5.51 4.63
C MET A 199 -19.57 -5.32 3.45
N GLY A 200 -19.17 -4.08 3.18
CA GLY A 200 -18.20 -3.76 2.14
C GLY A 200 -16.86 -4.47 2.32
N LEU A 201 -16.33 -4.48 3.55
CA LEU A 201 -15.09 -5.18 3.89
C LEU A 201 -15.24 -6.70 3.79
N ILE A 202 -16.36 -7.28 4.24
CA ILE A 202 -16.62 -8.71 4.08
C ILE A 202 -16.68 -9.10 2.60
N TYR A 203 -17.35 -8.31 1.75
CA TYR A 203 -17.38 -8.56 0.31
C TYR A 203 -16.01 -8.37 -0.35
N TYR A 204 -15.24 -7.39 0.11
CA TYR A 204 -13.85 -7.20 -0.34
C TYR A 204 -13.01 -8.44 -0.04
N LEU A 205 -13.04 -8.95 1.19
CA LEU A 205 -12.29 -10.14 1.60
C LEU A 205 -12.76 -11.39 0.85
N LYS A 206 -14.08 -11.54 0.62
CA LYS A 206 -14.64 -12.59 -0.25
C LYS A 206 -14.26 -12.44 -1.71
N SER A 207 -13.70 -11.31 -2.14
CA SER A 207 -13.16 -11.15 -3.49
C SER A 207 -11.69 -11.56 -3.60
N ILE A 208 -11.05 -11.91 -2.47
CA ILE A 208 -9.66 -12.36 -2.40
C ILE A 208 -9.62 -13.89 -2.52
N PRO A 209 -9.07 -14.46 -3.61
CA PRO A 209 -9.08 -15.91 -3.87
C PRO A 209 -8.49 -16.74 -2.73
N GLU A 210 -7.36 -16.29 -2.20
CA GLU A 210 -6.60 -16.98 -1.18
C GLU A 210 -7.36 -16.97 0.16
N PHE A 211 -8.07 -15.89 0.49
CA PHE A 211 -8.97 -15.86 1.65
C PHE A 211 -10.13 -16.83 1.45
N ASN A 212 -10.73 -16.90 0.26
CA ASN A 212 -11.84 -17.82 -0.02
C ASN A 212 -11.46 -19.30 0.07
N SER A 213 -10.19 -19.62 -0.21
CA SER A 213 -9.65 -20.98 -0.12
C SER A 213 -9.59 -21.50 1.33
N LEU A 214 -9.65 -20.61 2.32
CA LEU A 214 -9.65 -21.00 3.73
C LEU A 214 -10.95 -21.72 4.13
N PRO A 215 -10.88 -22.64 5.12
CA PRO A 215 -12.06 -23.29 5.69
C PRO A 215 -13.10 -22.28 6.19
N VAL A 216 -14.38 -22.67 6.14
CA VAL A 216 -15.49 -21.78 6.52
C VAL A 216 -15.38 -21.32 7.98
N ASN A 217 -15.01 -22.22 8.89
CA ASN A 217 -14.83 -21.90 10.31
C ASN A 217 -13.67 -20.93 10.53
N ALA A 218 -12.54 -21.14 9.83
CA ALA A 218 -11.40 -20.23 9.86
C ALA A 218 -11.80 -18.82 9.39
N LYS A 219 -12.50 -18.70 8.27
CA LYS A 219 -13.01 -17.41 7.77
C LYS A 219 -13.93 -16.73 8.79
N ARG A 220 -14.85 -17.48 9.41
CA ARG A 220 -15.77 -16.96 10.44
C ARG A 220 -15.01 -16.42 11.64
N SER A 221 -14.05 -17.17 12.17
CA SER A 221 -13.25 -16.75 13.33
C SER A 221 -12.37 -15.54 13.00
N LEU A 222 -11.71 -15.50 11.84
CA LEU A 222 -10.92 -14.33 11.41
C LEU A 222 -11.78 -13.07 11.31
N ILE A 223 -12.96 -13.18 10.69
CA ILE A 223 -13.90 -12.06 10.58
C ILE A 223 -14.33 -11.57 11.96
N LYS A 224 -14.75 -12.48 12.86
CA LYS A 224 -15.20 -12.11 14.21
C LYS A 224 -14.10 -11.44 15.03
N SER A 225 -12.86 -11.89 14.88
CA SER A 225 -11.74 -11.41 15.69
C SER A 225 -11.12 -10.12 15.18
N ASN A 226 -11.02 -9.94 13.86
CA ASN A 226 -10.20 -8.89 13.26
C ASN A 226 -11.03 -7.76 12.62
N LEU A 227 -12.31 -7.97 12.29
CA LEU A 227 -13.07 -7.02 11.48
C LEU A 227 -13.27 -5.66 12.16
N ASN A 228 -13.51 -5.60 13.48
CA ASN A 228 -13.67 -4.33 14.19
C ASN A 228 -12.39 -3.46 14.10
N GLN A 229 -11.23 -4.08 14.31
CA GLN A 229 -9.95 -3.38 14.18
C GLN A 229 -9.71 -2.90 12.75
N ILE A 230 -10.04 -3.73 11.76
CA ILE A 230 -9.90 -3.38 10.35
C ILE A 230 -10.81 -2.21 10.01
N VAL A 231 -12.05 -2.21 10.51
CA VAL A 231 -12.99 -1.11 10.35
C VAL A 231 -12.40 0.16 10.94
N ARG A 232 -11.77 0.13 12.14
CA ARG A 232 -11.11 1.32 12.71
C ARG A 232 -10.07 1.93 11.76
N VAL A 233 -9.17 1.10 11.26
CA VAL A 233 -8.10 1.50 10.34
C VAL A 233 -8.69 2.02 9.02
N HIS A 234 -9.73 1.36 8.52
CA HIS A 234 -10.42 1.69 7.28
C HIS A 234 -11.29 2.95 7.37
N SER A 235 -11.99 3.16 8.47
CA SER A 235 -12.83 4.35 8.72
C SER A 235 -12.00 5.63 8.68
N THR A 236 -10.73 5.58 9.13
CA THR A 236 -9.81 6.73 9.00
C THR A 236 -9.57 7.08 7.52
N TYR A 237 -9.41 6.08 6.66
CA TYR A 237 -9.29 6.28 5.22
C TYR A 237 -10.59 6.82 4.61
N ILE A 238 -11.75 6.25 4.99
CA ILE A 238 -13.07 6.67 4.53
C ILE A 238 -13.34 8.13 4.88
N MET A 239 -13.22 8.51 6.15
CA MET A 239 -13.52 9.88 6.61
C MET A 239 -12.63 10.89 5.89
N LYS A 240 -11.39 10.55 5.56
CA LYS A 240 -10.53 11.48 4.82
C LYS A 240 -10.84 11.58 3.33
N THR A 241 -11.31 10.50 2.70
CA THR A 241 -11.37 10.39 1.23
C THR A 241 -12.77 10.39 0.64
N VAL A 242 -13.79 10.07 1.45
CA VAL A 242 -15.18 9.89 1.00
C VAL A 242 -16.14 10.80 1.78
N THR A 243 -15.98 11.00 3.09
CA THR A 243 -16.63 12.13 3.82
C THR A 243 -15.66 13.07 4.51
N PRO A 244 -15.02 13.94 3.73
CA PRO A 244 -14.24 15.01 4.34
C PRO A 244 -15.09 15.89 5.28
N ASP A 245 -16.40 15.98 5.09
CA ASP A 245 -17.32 16.79 5.90
C ASP A 245 -17.63 16.17 7.28
N LEU A 246 -17.45 14.84 7.41
CA LEU A 246 -17.36 14.15 8.71
C LEU A 246 -15.90 14.12 9.13
N ASP A 247 -15.33 15.31 9.28
CA ASP A 247 -13.96 15.44 9.75
C ASP A 247 -13.83 14.80 11.13
N LYS A 248 -12.64 14.34 11.47
CA LYS A 248 -12.29 13.77 12.77
C LYS A 248 -12.52 14.73 13.96
N ASP A 249 -12.71 16.01 13.64
CA ASP A 249 -13.01 17.10 14.57
C ASP A 249 -14.51 17.41 14.65
N SER A 250 -15.35 16.62 13.96
CA SER A 250 -16.80 16.77 13.98
C SER A 250 -17.33 16.55 15.40
N PRO A 251 -18.11 17.50 15.97
CA PRO A 251 -18.67 17.38 17.31
C PRO A 251 -19.66 16.21 17.41
N VAL A 252 -20.07 15.64 16.27
CA VAL A 252 -21.01 14.52 16.21
C VAL A 252 -20.50 13.26 16.92
N PHE A 253 -19.19 13.04 16.98
CA PHE A 253 -18.64 11.92 17.75
C PHE A 253 -18.82 12.09 19.27
N LEU A 254 -18.88 13.33 19.78
CA LEU A 254 -19.13 13.61 21.20
C LEU A 254 -20.58 13.31 21.63
N HIS A 255 -21.53 13.23 20.68
CA HIS A 255 -22.89 12.75 20.96
C HIS A 255 -22.96 11.22 21.11
N VAL A 256 -21.95 10.49 20.62
CA VAL A 256 -21.94 9.02 20.59
C VAL A 256 -20.97 8.44 21.62
N PHE A 257 -19.81 9.05 21.79
CA PHE A 257 -18.73 8.56 22.64
C PHE A 257 -18.41 9.56 23.75
N PRO A 258 -18.06 9.08 24.96
CA PRO A 258 -17.49 9.91 26.02
C PRO A 258 -16.26 10.68 25.54
N GLU A 259 -16.01 11.84 26.14
CA GLU A 259 -14.97 12.78 25.70
C GLU A 259 -13.55 12.16 25.70
N ASP A 260 -13.21 11.38 26.74
CA ASP A 260 -11.94 10.68 26.87
C ASP A 260 -11.73 9.65 25.74
N LEU A 261 -12.77 8.87 25.43
CA LEU A 261 -12.75 7.89 24.36
C LEU A 261 -12.69 8.56 22.98
N TYR A 262 -13.40 9.67 22.79
CA TYR A 262 -13.33 10.46 21.57
C TYR A 262 -11.91 11.01 21.32
N ILE A 263 -11.22 11.50 22.36
CA ILE A 263 -9.84 11.96 22.26
C ILE A 263 -8.92 10.84 21.78
N ASP A 264 -9.06 9.63 22.32
CA ASP A 264 -8.30 8.46 21.89
C ASP A 264 -8.58 8.07 20.43
N ILE A 265 -9.85 8.06 20.02
CA ILE A 265 -10.26 7.81 18.62
C ILE A 265 -9.62 8.83 17.69
N ARG A 266 -9.66 10.11 18.06
CA ARG A 266 -9.10 11.20 17.26
C ARG A 266 -7.58 11.11 17.15
N ALA A 267 -6.89 10.83 18.26
CA ALA A 267 -5.44 10.64 18.28
C ALA A 267 -5.03 9.47 17.38
N ASN A 268 -5.77 8.36 17.43
CA ASN A 268 -5.54 7.21 16.57
C ASN A 268 -5.72 7.52 15.08
N ALA A 269 -6.80 8.22 14.71
CA ALA A 269 -7.04 8.64 13.33
C ALA A 269 -5.92 9.56 12.79
N ILE A 270 -5.39 10.46 13.62
CA ILE A 270 -4.25 11.31 13.26
C ILE A 270 -3.01 10.45 13.00
N ALA A 271 -2.74 9.49 13.87
CA ALA A 271 -1.57 8.63 13.78
C ALA A 271 -1.61 7.72 12.54
N LEU A 272 -2.80 7.33 12.07
CA LEU A 272 -3.02 6.53 10.86
C LEU A 272 -3.06 7.36 9.55
N SER A 273 -3.22 8.68 9.64
CA SER A 273 -3.28 9.60 8.49
C SER A 273 -2.17 9.41 7.44
N PRO A 274 -0.90 9.14 7.81
CA PRO A 274 0.16 8.92 6.82
C PRO A 274 -0.08 7.74 5.86
N PHE A 275 -0.82 6.71 6.29
CA PHE A 275 -1.09 5.51 5.48
C PHE A 275 -2.26 5.69 4.51
N VAL A 276 -3.10 6.71 4.74
CA VAL A 276 -4.33 6.96 3.97
C VAL A 276 -4.04 7.45 2.55
N TYR A 277 -2.87 8.04 2.32
CA TYR A 277 -2.50 8.61 1.02
C TYR A 277 -2.11 7.56 -0.04
N ASP A 278 -1.77 6.35 0.36
CA ASP A 278 -1.46 5.25 -0.56
C ASP A 278 -2.60 4.22 -0.56
N PRO A 279 -3.48 4.26 -1.59
CA PRO A 279 -4.67 3.41 -1.62
C PRO A 279 -4.35 1.93 -1.75
N ILE A 280 -3.22 1.55 -2.36
CA ILE A 280 -2.84 0.13 -2.47
C ILE A 280 -2.28 -0.35 -1.13
N LEU A 281 -1.50 0.48 -0.46
CA LEU A 281 -0.91 0.16 0.84
C LEU A 281 -1.98 -0.18 1.89
N ILE A 282 -3.00 0.67 2.04
CA ILE A 282 -4.09 0.42 3.00
C ILE A 282 -4.88 -0.85 2.66
N ARG A 283 -5.09 -1.14 1.37
CA ARG A 283 -5.82 -2.33 0.91
C ARG A 283 -5.07 -3.62 1.20
N LEU A 284 -3.74 -3.61 1.03
CA LEU A 284 -2.87 -4.72 1.42
C LEU A 284 -2.84 -4.90 2.93
N PHE A 285 -2.71 -3.80 3.68
CA PHE A 285 -2.75 -3.84 5.13
C PHE A 285 -4.06 -4.44 5.66
N ILE A 286 -5.22 -4.09 5.09
CA ILE A 286 -6.51 -4.70 5.46
C ILE A 286 -6.47 -6.24 5.29
N ILE A 287 -5.91 -6.74 4.18
CA ILE A 287 -5.81 -8.19 3.93
C ILE A 287 -4.88 -8.84 4.97
N VAL A 288 -3.70 -8.24 5.20
CA VAL A 288 -2.73 -8.75 6.18
C VAL A 288 -3.34 -8.77 7.58
N LEU A 289 -4.01 -7.69 8.00
CA LEU A 289 -4.68 -7.61 9.30
C LEU A 289 -5.80 -8.66 9.44
N MET A 290 -6.56 -8.92 8.37
CA MET A 290 -7.61 -9.95 8.41
C MET A 290 -7.02 -11.34 8.63
N LEU A 291 -5.86 -11.62 8.05
CA LEU A 291 -5.18 -12.90 8.14
C LEU A 291 -4.30 -13.04 9.39
N SER A 292 -4.18 -12.01 10.22
CA SER A 292 -3.39 -12.06 11.46
C SER A 292 -4.11 -12.86 12.54
N THR A 293 -3.47 -13.93 13.02
CA THR A 293 -4.07 -14.89 13.95
C THR A 293 -3.95 -14.53 15.44
N HIS A 294 -3.48 -13.34 15.81
CA HIS A 294 -3.26 -12.97 17.23
C HIS A 294 -3.59 -11.51 17.56
N MET A 295 -4.50 -10.90 16.79
CA MET A 295 -4.87 -9.50 17.02
C MET A 295 -5.96 -9.34 18.10
N ASN A 296 -6.54 -10.45 18.58
CA ASN A 296 -7.63 -10.46 19.56
C ASN A 296 -7.55 -11.71 20.46
N ILE A 297 -7.53 -11.52 21.79
CA ILE A 297 -7.45 -12.56 22.83
C ILE A 297 -8.55 -13.63 22.68
N ARG A 298 -9.73 -13.28 22.13
CA ARG A 298 -10.83 -14.22 21.92
C ARG A 298 -10.55 -15.30 20.87
N TYR A 299 -9.67 -15.01 19.92
CA TYR A 299 -9.31 -15.97 18.86
C TYR A 299 -8.40 -17.08 19.40
N GLU A 300 -7.48 -16.74 20.30
CA GLU A 300 -6.55 -17.70 20.90
C GLU A 300 -7.31 -18.75 21.71
N ARG A 301 -8.31 -18.34 22.49
CA ARG A 301 -9.14 -19.26 23.28
C ARG A 301 -9.89 -20.27 22.39
N ASN A 302 -10.51 -19.80 21.30
CA ASN A 302 -11.23 -20.66 20.36
C ASN A 302 -10.34 -21.58 19.50
N LEU A 303 -9.10 -21.17 19.19
CA LEU A 303 -8.15 -22.03 18.47
C LEU A 303 -7.59 -23.15 19.33
N ILE A 304 -7.26 -22.84 20.58
CA ILE A 304 -6.74 -23.81 21.56
C ILE A 304 -7.78 -24.90 21.84
N GLU A 305 -9.06 -24.54 21.89
CA GLU A 305 -10.14 -25.49 22.13
C GLU A 305 -10.41 -26.46 20.95
N ASN A 306 -10.07 -26.07 19.71
CA ASN A 306 -10.39 -26.86 18.50
C ASN A 306 -9.21 -27.64 17.89
N ASN A 307 -7.99 -27.48 18.42
CA ASN A 307 -6.79 -28.25 18.05
C ASN A 307 -6.50 -28.35 16.52
N ASP A 308 -6.83 -27.32 15.74
CA ASP A 308 -6.72 -27.32 14.28
C ASP A 308 -5.41 -26.64 13.81
N GLU A 309 -4.29 -27.31 14.06
CA GLU A 309 -2.96 -26.86 13.65
C GLU A 309 -2.85 -26.66 12.12
N ASN A 310 -3.60 -27.45 11.35
CA ASN A 310 -3.55 -27.41 9.89
C ASN A 310 -4.23 -26.15 9.33
N SER A 311 -5.39 -25.76 9.89
CA SER A 311 -6.02 -24.48 9.53
C SER A 311 -5.14 -23.29 9.90
N THR A 312 -4.48 -23.32 11.06
CA THR A 312 -3.57 -22.24 11.48
C THR A 312 -2.40 -22.11 10.50
N ARG A 313 -1.79 -23.23 10.10
CA ARG A 313 -0.71 -23.24 9.10
C ARG A 313 -1.17 -22.68 7.75
N ASN A 314 -2.38 -23.03 7.30
CA ASN A 314 -2.93 -22.52 6.04
C ASN A 314 -3.15 -21.00 6.09
N ILE A 315 -3.70 -20.48 7.19
CA ILE A 315 -3.89 -19.04 7.37
C ILE A 315 -2.55 -18.31 7.31
N LEU A 316 -1.55 -18.78 8.06
CA LEU A 316 -0.22 -18.16 8.09
C LEU A 316 0.49 -18.23 6.73
N THR A 317 0.27 -19.31 5.97
CA THR A 317 0.80 -19.44 4.61
C THR A 317 0.23 -18.35 3.69
N VAL A 318 -1.09 -18.15 3.71
CA VAL A 318 -1.76 -17.09 2.96
C VAL A 318 -1.34 -15.70 3.47
N GLN A 319 -1.19 -15.53 4.78
CA GLN A 319 -0.74 -14.28 5.38
C GLN A 319 0.66 -13.91 4.89
N ASN A 320 1.61 -14.85 4.94
CA ASN A 320 3.00 -14.63 4.51
C ASN A 320 3.08 -14.17 3.06
N PHE A 321 2.28 -14.77 2.18
CA PHE A 321 2.19 -14.31 0.78
C PHE A 321 1.86 -12.81 0.67
N TYR A 322 0.86 -12.33 1.40
CA TYR A 322 0.48 -10.92 1.38
C TYR A 322 1.45 -10.02 2.15
N VAL A 323 2.07 -10.50 3.22
CA VAL A 323 3.12 -9.78 3.95
C VAL A 323 4.33 -9.56 3.04
N GLU A 324 4.73 -10.57 2.29
CA GLU A 324 5.82 -10.42 1.33
C GLU A 324 5.44 -9.50 0.16
N LEU A 325 4.21 -9.62 -0.38
CA LEU A 325 3.72 -8.73 -1.43
C LEU A 325 3.71 -7.27 -0.96
N LEU A 326 3.25 -7.04 0.26
CA LEU A 326 3.27 -5.76 0.95
C LEU A 326 4.69 -5.24 1.13
N TRP A 327 5.63 -6.08 1.56
CA TRP A 327 7.03 -5.70 1.70
C TRP A 327 7.65 -5.30 0.35
N ARG A 328 7.47 -6.12 -0.69
CA ARG A 328 7.91 -5.81 -2.05
C ARG A 328 7.29 -4.50 -2.56
N TYR A 329 6.00 -4.27 -2.27
CA TYR A 329 5.31 -3.03 -2.61
C TYR A 329 5.95 -1.83 -1.91
N ILE A 330 6.13 -1.87 -0.58
CA ILE A 330 6.76 -0.81 0.21
C ILE A 330 8.17 -0.50 -0.33
N CYS A 331 9.01 -1.51 -0.53
CA CYS A 331 10.35 -1.33 -1.09
C CYS A 331 10.34 -0.69 -2.48
N SER A 332 9.30 -0.93 -3.29
CA SER A 332 9.16 -0.31 -4.61
C SER A 332 8.72 1.16 -4.58
N ARG A 333 8.15 1.61 -3.46
CA ARG A 333 7.63 2.97 -3.27
C ARG A 333 8.58 3.87 -2.49
N CYS A 334 9.33 3.30 -1.55
CA CYS A 334 10.29 4.03 -0.73
C CYS A 334 11.59 4.27 -1.49
N SER A 335 12.23 5.42 -1.24
CA SER A 335 13.52 5.76 -1.86
C SER A 335 14.66 4.88 -1.35
N SER A 336 14.56 4.37 -0.12
CA SER A 336 15.59 3.56 0.52
C SER A 336 14.99 2.45 1.39
N TYR A 337 15.80 1.44 1.68
CA TYR A 337 15.45 0.36 2.62
C TYR A 337 15.09 0.89 4.00
N GLN A 338 15.84 1.86 4.52
CA GLN A 338 15.58 2.46 5.84
C GLN A 338 14.19 3.10 5.90
N LYS A 339 13.77 3.82 4.86
CA LYS A 339 12.41 4.37 4.77
C LYS A 339 11.34 3.29 4.68
N SER A 340 11.65 2.17 4.02
CA SER A 340 10.76 1.01 3.93
C SER A 340 10.50 0.41 5.32
N VAL A 341 11.57 0.20 6.10
CA VAL A 341 11.49 -0.27 7.48
C VAL A 341 10.75 0.71 8.38
N GLN A 342 11.04 2.02 8.26
CA GLN A 342 10.35 3.05 9.03
C GLN A 342 8.85 3.07 8.74
N LEU A 343 8.44 2.96 7.47
CA LEU A 343 7.03 2.93 7.08
C LEU A 343 6.33 1.69 7.66
N LEU A 344 6.94 0.50 7.53
CA LEU A 344 6.38 -0.74 8.06
C LEU A 344 6.30 -0.71 9.60
N SER A 345 7.36 -0.26 10.27
CA SER A 345 7.40 -0.14 11.74
C SER A 345 6.38 0.86 12.26
N SER A 346 6.23 1.99 11.57
CA SER A 346 5.19 2.97 11.88
C SER A 346 3.80 2.36 11.71
N PHE A 347 3.55 1.60 10.63
CA PHE A 347 2.26 0.94 10.43
C PHE A 347 1.95 -0.06 11.55
N ILE A 348 2.90 -0.91 11.93
CA ILE A 348 2.74 -1.89 13.00
C ILE A 348 2.46 -1.18 14.33
N THR A 349 3.27 -0.19 14.69
CA THR A 349 3.10 0.58 15.94
C THR A 349 1.71 1.23 16.03
N ASN A 350 1.28 1.89 14.94
CA ASN A 350 -0.04 2.54 14.91
C ASN A 350 -1.19 1.53 14.90
N THR A 351 -1.01 0.38 14.27
CA THR A 351 -1.98 -0.73 14.29
C THR A 351 -2.15 -1.27 15.71
N LEU A 352 -1.05 -1.49 16.45
CA LEU A 352 -1.09 -1.93 17.85
C LEU A 352 -1.76 -0.89 18.75
N TYR A 353 -1.43 0.39 18.59
CA TYR A 353 -2.13 1.46 19.30
C TYR A 353 -3.64 1.48 18.99
N SER A 354 -4.03 1.22 17.74
CA SER A 354 -5.43 1.11 17.33
C SER A 354 -6.17 -0.01 18.06
N GLN A 355 -5.50 -1.11 18.43
CA GLN A 355 -6.10 -2.18 19.22
C GLN A 355 -6.45 -1.73 20.62
N THR A 356 -5.55 -0.99 21.27
CA THR A 356 -5.79 -0.44 22.61
C THR A 356 -7.04 0.45 22.62
N VAL A 357 -7.20 1.27 21.59
CA VAL A 357 -8.39 2.12 21.42
C VAL A 357 -9.63 1.26 21.15
N GLU A 358 -9.54 0.25 20.29
CA GLU A 358 -10.66 -0.63 19.97
C GLU A 358 -11.15 -1.43 21.20
N VAL A 359 -10.26 -1.85 22.09
CA VAL A 359 -10.65 -2.49 23.36
C VAL A 359 -11.49 -1.55 24.24
N LYS A 360 -11.13 -0.26 24.31
CA LYS A 360 -11.91 0.73 25.06
C LYS A 360 -13.29 0.93 24.44
N ILE A 361 -13.37 0.97 23.11
CA ILE A 361 -14.62 1.12 22.37
C ILE A 361 -15.51 -0.09 22.55
N ASP A 362 -14.99 -1.30 22.39
CA ASP A 362 -15.74 -2.54 22.61
C ASP A 362 -16.29 -2.60 24.05
N LYS A 363 -15.49 -2.21 25.05
CA LYS A 363 -15.94 -2.10 26.44
C LYS A 363 -17.10 -1.10 26.61
N PHE A 364 -16.96 0.10 26.03
CA PHE A 364 -18.02 1.13 26.07
C PHE A 364 -19.30 0.62 25.41
N ILE A 365 -19.20 0.11 24.19
CA ILE A 365 -20.33 -0.41 23.41
C ILE A 365 -21.03 -1.54 24.18
N ARG A 366 -20.30 -2.51 24.74
CA ARG A 366 -20.89 -3.60 25.54
C ARG A 366 -21.60 -3.13 26.80
N THR A 367 -21.18 -2.02 27.38
CA THR A 367 -21.82 -1.45 28.58
C THR A 367 -23.08 -0.67 28.20
N ALA A 368 -23.07 0.02 27.06
CA ALA A 368 -24.20 0.83 26.58
C ALA A 368 -25.29 0.01 25.87
N LEU A 369 -24.92 -1.11 25.20
CA LEU A 369 -25.81 -1.90 24.35
C LEU A 369 -26.95 -2.69 25.04
N PRO A 370 -26.81 -3.24 26.26
CA PRO A 370 -27.88 -4.03 26.88
C PRO A 370 -29.23 -3.30 26.94
N ASN A 371 -29.21 -1.97 27.01
CA ASN A 371 -30.40 -1.12 27.03
C ASN A 371 -30.96 -0.77 25.63
N GLN A 372 -30.25 -1.11 24.54
CA GLN A 372 -30.54 -0.61 23.18
C GLN A 372 -30.38 -1.66 22.07
N ASN A 373 -30.06 -2.92 22.42
CA ASN A 373 -29.71 -3.99 21.49
C ASN A 373 -30.79 -4.27 20.43
N GLN A 374 -32.07 -4.10 20.74
CA GLN A 374 -33.16 -4.35 19.78
C GLN A 374 -33.08 -3.47 18.54
N GLN A 375 -32.53 -2.25 18.66
CA GLN A 375 -32.43 -1.25 17.59
C GLN A 375 -31.30 -1.52 16.59
N LEU A 376 -30.40 -2.46 16.88
CA LEU A 376 -29.27 -2.77 16.00
C LEU A 376 -29.66 -3.63 14.80
N GLU A 377 -29.02 -3.38 13.66
CA GLU A 377 -29.07 -4.25 12.49
C GLU A 377 -28.41 -5.62 12.77
N PRO A 378 -28.78 -6.69 12.03
CA PRO A 378 -28.29 -8.05 12.30
C PRO A 378 -26.77 -8.19 12.31
N ILE A 379 -26.05 -7.49 11.42
CA ILE A 379 -24.59 -7.53 11.38
C ILE A 379 -23.97 -6.85 12.60
N MET A 380 -24.53 -5.73 13.05
CA MET A 380 -24.07 -5.02 14.26
C MET A 380 -24.33 -5.84 15.51
N LYS A 381 -25.49 -6.49 15.60
CA LYS A 381 -25.78 -7.48 16.65
C LYS A 381 -24.70 -8.55 16.66
N SER A 382 -24.47 -9.23 15.53
CA SER A 382 -23.50 -10.32 15.42
C SER A 382 -22.07 -9.94 15.89
N MET A 383 -21.62 -8.70 15.67
CA MET A 383 -20.28 -8.28 16.07
C MET A 383 -20.13 -8.00 17.58
N TRP A 384 -21.18 -7.53 18.27
CA TRP A 384 -21.09 -7.12 19.68
C TRP A 384 -21.95 -7.91 20.67
N THR A 385 -23.01 -8.57 20.25
CA THR A 385 -23.75 -9.49 21.13
C THR A 385 -22.92 -10.76 21.32
N PRO A 386 -22.69 -11.22 22.56
CA PRO A 386 -22.15 -12.55 22.79
C PRO A 386 -23.00 -13.56 22.04
N GLU A 387 -22.37 -14.48 21.30
CA GLU A 387 -23.07 -15.73 21.00
C GLU A 387 -23.46 -16.29 22.37
N LYS A 388 -24.71 -16.74 22.55
CA LYS A 388 -25.07 -17.45 23.78
C LYS A 388 -24.12 -18.63 23.85
N GLU A 389 -23.07 -18.52 24.65
CA GLU A 389 -22.24 -19.65 25.04
C GLU A 389 -23.20 -20.52 25.84
N ASN A 390 -23.85 -21.46 25.15
CA ASN A 390 -24.52 -22.59 25.77
C ASN A 390 -23.41 -23.43 26.41
N TYR A 391 -22.88 -22.97 27.55
CA TYR A 391 -22.23 -23.87 28.49
C TYR A 391 -23.35 -24.70 29.11
N TYR A 392 -23.52 -25.90 28.58
CA TYR A 392 -24.13 -27.01 29.30
C TYR A 392 -23.02 -27.91 29.84
#